data_AF-A0A4R8L7Z3-F1
#
_entry.id   AF-A0A4R8L7Z3-F1
#
_cell.length_a   1.000
_cell.length_b   1.000
_cell.length_c   1.000
_cell.angle_alpha   90.00
_cell.angle_beta   90.00
_cell.angle_gamma   90.00
#
_symmetry.space_group_name_H-M   'P 1'
#
loop_
_entity.id
_entity.type
_entity.pdbx_description
1 polymer ?
#
loop_
_entity_poly.entity_id
_entity_poly.type
_entity_poly.pdbx_seq_one_letter_code
_entity_poly.pdbx_strand_id
1 'polypeptide(L)'
;MERVEYVDRVKHVWSEYRTNDEELAFALGIEEEAECVNVTAKDDKTDITVFTTKAVYHFSTFRADYIGHASRTLVELLRHFNINLPIEFVVSHQTFQVYLTGEKVVAGDHEYPIAYRSEGYELVESVEWMIASSVLDVVLRLAEEFEVTPEQIVETTVGSFYSLLSIAEEFEVDPETIISTLTETMKQQWLLASPPAE
;
A
#
# COMPACT_ATOMS: atom_id res chain seq x y z
N MET A 1 -5.06 -45.39 -20.32
CA MET A 1 -6.22 -44.53 -20.01
C MET A 1 -5.69 -43.34 -19.25
N GLU A 2 -5.64 -42.19 -19.91
CA GLU A 2 -5.20 -40.92 -19.31
C GLU A 2 -6.26 -40.42 -18.31
N ARG A 3 -5.79 -39.82 -17.22
CA ARG A 3 -6.63 -39.25 -16.16
C ARG A 3 -7.44 -38.08 -16.74
N VAL A 4 -8.76 -38.12 -16.56
CA VAL A 4 -9.64 -36.98 -16.82
C VAL A 4 -9.40 -35.96 -15.70
N GLU A 5 -8.73 -34.86 -16.01
CA GLU A 5 -8.71 -33.67 -15.15
C GLU A 5 -10.08 -33.01 -15.22
N TYR A 6 -10.83 -33.08 -14.13
CA TYR A 6 -12.01 -32.26 -13.93
C TYR A 6 -11.53 -30.84 -13.64
N VAL A 7 -11.51 -29.99 -14.66
CA VAL A 7 -11.44 -28.53 -14.46
C VAL A 7 -12.76 -28.12 -13.84
N ASP A 8 -12.75 -27.84 -12.55
CA ASP A 8 -13.92 -27.31 -11.86
C ASP A 8 -14.30 -25.99 -12.54
N ARG A 9 -15.53 -25.91 -13.07
CA ARG A 9 -15.96 -24.73 -13.81
C ARG A 9 -16.14 -23.60 -12.81
N VAL A 10 -15.20 -22.66 -12.77
CA VAL A 10 -15.33 -21.44 -11.95
C VAL A 10 -16.68 -20.80 -12.26
N LYS A 11 -17.50 -20.61 -11.23
CA LYS A 11 -18.87 -20.11 -11.38
C LYS A 11 -18.83 -18.61 -11.66
N HIS A 12 -19.39 -18.17 -12.79
CA HIS A 12 -19.56 -16.74 -13.07
C HIS A 12 -20.90 -16.24 -12.52
N VAL A 13 -20.87 -15.16 -11.75
CA VAL A 13 -22.05 -14.52 -11.15
C VAL A 13 -22.09 -13.07 -11.62
N TRP A 14 -23.12 -12.72 -12.39
CA TRP A 14 -23.34 -11.36 -12.87
C TRP A 14 -24.37 -10.68 -12.01
N SER A 15 -24.06 -9.49 -11.51
CA SER A 15 -25.04 -8.64 -10.86
C SER A 15 -26.11 -8.20 -11.87
N GLU A 16 -27.39 -8.39 -11.53
CA GLU A 16 -28.54 -7.94 -12.32
C GLU A 16 -29.16 -6.64 -11.77
N TYR A 17 -28.52 -6.03 -10.76
CA TYR A 17 -29.02 -4.85 -10.06
C TYR A 17 -28.85 -3.57 -10.89
N ARG A 18 -29.70 -2.57 -10.62
CA ARG A 18 -29.79 -1.35 -11.45
C ARG A 18 -29.16 -0.12 -10.81
N THR A 19 -28.85 -0.20 -9.51
CA THR A 19 -28.28 0.91 -8.75
C THR A 19 -27.06 0.46 -7.96
N ASN A 20 -26.18 1.41 -7.69
CA ASN A 20 -24.92 1.18 -6.99
C ASN A 20 -25.13 0.68 -5.56
N ASP A 21 -26.19 1.14 -4.89
CA ASP A 21 -26.50 0.74 -3.52
C ASP A 21 -27.02 -0.71 -3.46
N GLU A 22 -27.85 -1.11 -4.42
CA GLU A 22 -28.32 -2.50 -4.54
C GLU A 22 -27.16 -3.45 -4.86
N GLU A 23 -26.29 -3.04 -5.78
CA GLU A 23 -25.15 -3.82 -6.21
C GLU A 23 -24.09 -3.95 -5.10
N LEU A 24 -23.86 -2.88 -4.33
CA LEU A 24 -23.03 -2.91 -3.14
C LEU A 24 -23.64 -3.80 -2.05
N ALA A 25 -24.93 -3.70 -1.76
CA ALA A 25 -25.59 -4.55 -0.77
C ALA A 25 -25.49 -6.05 -1.13
N PHE A 26 -25.59 -6.37 -2.42
CA PHE A 26 -25.31 -7.72 -2.91
C PHE A 26 -23.86 -8.14 -2.68
N ALA A 27 -22.90 -7.27 -3.02
CA ALA A 27 -21.49 -7.56 -2.83
C ALA A 27 -21.10 -7.78 -1.36
N LEU A 28 -21.66 -6.99 -0.44
CA LEU A 28 -21.47 -7.14 1.01
C LEU A 28 -21.98 -8.49 1.56
N GLY A 29 -22.85 -9.18 0.83
CA GLY A 29 -23.31 -10.54 1.16
C GLY A 29 -22.34 -11.64 0.70
N ILE A 30 -21.26 -11.31 0.00
CA ILE A 30 -20.25 -12.27 -0.45
C ILE A 30 -19.23 -12.46 0.68
N GLU A 31 -19.22 -13.63 1.29
CA GLU A 31 -18.28 -14.00 2.37
C GLU A 31 -16.94 -14.56 1.85
N GLU A 32 -16.73 -14.55 0.54
CA GLU A 32 -15.55 -15.11 -0.11
C GLU A 32 -14.42 -14.08 -0.19
N GLU A 33 -13.18 -14.54 0.06
CA GLU A 33 -11.99 -13.72 -0.11
C GLU A 33 -11.66 -13.55 -1.60
N ALA A 34 -11.31 -12.33 -1.99
CA ALA A 34 -10.80 -12.04 -3.32
C ALA A 34 -9.33 -12.47 -3.44
N GLU A 35 -8.96 -12.96 -4.62
CA GLU A 35 -7.56 -13.17 -5.01
C GLU A 35 -7.09 -12.05 -5.94
N CYS A 36 -8.01 -11.57 -6.78
CA CYS A 36 -7.76 -10.53 -7.76
C CYS A 36 -9.03 -9.70 -7.96
N VAL A 37 -8.87 -8.39 -8.15
CA VAL A 37 -9.96 -7.50 -8.56
C VAL A 37 -9.52 -6.72 -9.79
N ASN A 38 -10.31 -6.79 -10.85
CA ASN A 38 -10.10 -6.00 -12.05
C ASN A 38 -11.15 -4.89 -12.11
N VAL A 39 -10.71 -3.66 -12.33
CA VAL A 39 -11.57 -2.49 -12.55
C VAL A 39 -11.23 -1.97 -13.93
N THR A 40 -12.22 -1.86 -14.81
CA THR A 40 -12.05 -1.34 -16.16
C THR A 40 -13.11 -0.30 -16.45
N ALA A 41 -12.70 0.97 -16.55
CA ALA A 41 -13.59 2.06 -16.96
C ALA A 41 -13.45 2.33 -18.46
N LYS A 42 -14.57 2.25 -19.18
CA LYS A 42 -14.64 2.54 -20.62
C LYS A 42 -16.03 3.06 -20.99
N ASP A 43 -16.09 4.07 -21.85
CA ASP A 43 -17.34 4.57 -22.48
C ASP A 43 -18.47 4.83 -21.46
N ASP A 44 -18.18 5.62 -20.41
CA ASP A 44 -19.10 5.97 -19.30
C ASP A 44 -19.57 4.79 -18.43
N LYS A 45 -18.92 3.63 -18.54
CA LYS A 45 -19.18 2.45 -17.71
C LYS A 45 -17.92 2.02 -16.97
N THR A 46 -18.09 1.42 -15.80
CA THR A 46 -17.00 0.77 -15.07
C THR A 46 -17.40 -0.67 -14.79
N ASP A 47 -16.71 -1.59 -15.46
CA ASP A 47 -16.85 -3.03 -15.23
C ASP A 47 -15.88 -3.42 -14.11
N ILE A 48 -16.41 -4.02 -13.05
CA ILE A 48 -15.60 -4.57 -11.95
C ILE A 48 -15.78 -6.08 -11.93
N THR A 49 -14.65 -6.80 -11.93
CA THR A 49 -14.60 -8.24 -11.85
C THR A 49 -13.83 -8.65 -10.60
N VAL A 50 -14.47 -9.37 -9.69
CA VAL A 50 -13.83 -9.92 -8.48
C VAL A 50 -13.63 -11.41 -8.67
N PHE A 51 -12.38 -11.86 -8.63
CA PHE A 51 -11.99 -13.25 -8.72
C PHE A 51 -11.79 -13.79 -7.31
N THR A 52 -12.53 -14.83 -6.95
CA THR A 52 -12.38 -15.57 -5.69
C THR A 52 -11.99 -17.01 -6.00
N THR A 53 -11.67 -17.77 -4.94
CA THR A 53 -11.40 -19.21 -5.06
C THR A 53 -12.58 -20.04 -5.60
N LYS A 54 -13.83 -19.55 -5.48
CA LYS A 54 -15.04 -20.33 -5.84
C LYS A 54 -15.82 -19.75 -7.02
N ALA A 55 -15.70 -18.45 -7.29
CA ALA A 55 -16.50 -17.77 -8.29
C ALA A 55 -15.80 -16.53 -8.86
N VAL A 56 -16.38 -16.04 -9.97
CA VAL A 56 -16.05 -14.73 -10.53
C VAL A 56 -17.30 -13.87 -10.51
N TYR A 57 -17.25 -12.76 -9.78
CA TYR A 57 -18.36 -11.82 -9.64
C TYR A 57 -18.16 -10.62 -10.57
N HIS A 58 -19.22 -10.20 -11.25
CA HIS A 58 -19.21 -9.09 -12.20
C HIS A 58 -20.19 -8.02 -11.76
N PHE A 59 -19.71 -6.78 -11.70
CA PHE A 59 -20.46 -5.59 -11.31
C PHE A 59 -20.31 -4.47 -12.33
N SER A 60 -21.35 -3.64 -12.53
CA SER A 60 -21.35 -2.69 -13.66
C SER A 60 -22.00 -1.32 -13.40
N THR A 61 -22.55 -1.07 -12.21
CA THR A 61 -23.23 0.20 -11.90
C THR A 61 -22.31 1.26 -11.28
N PHE A 62 -21.16 0.85 -10.76
CA PHE A 62 -20.14 1.72 -10.18
C PHE A 62 -19.47 2.62 -11.23
N ARG A 63 -18.74 3.65 -10.76
CA ARG A 63 -17.95 4.54 -11.62
C ARG A 63 -16.60 4.87 -11.01
N ALA A 64 -15.56 4.89 -11.85
CA ALA A 64 -14.20 5.25 -11.47
C ALA A 64 -13.69 6.53 -12.15
N ASP A 65 -14.53 7.30 -12.83
CA ASP A 65 -14.09 8.42 -13.68
C ASP A 65 -14.39 9.81 -13.10
N TYR A 66 -15.04 9.89 -11.93
CA TYR A 66 -15.25 11.13 -11.19
C TYR A 66 -15.38 10.87 -9.69
N ILE A 67 -15.22 11.92 -8.88
CA ILE A 67 -15.46 11.87 -7.42
C ILE A 67 -16.95 12.13 -7.14
N GLY A 68 -17.66 11.11 -6.63
CA GLY A 68 -19.07 11.20 -6.31
C GLY A 68 -19.59 9.95 -5.61
N HIS A 69 -20.90 9.80 -5.50
CA HIS A 69 -21.51 8.63 -4.83
C HIS A 69 -21.05 7.31 -5.45
N ALA A 70 -21.07 7.22 -6.78
CA ALA A 70 -20.74 6.01 -7.52
C ALA A 70 -19.28 5.52 -7.35
N SER A 71 -18.33 6.44 -7.16
CA SER A 71 -16.92 6.09 -6.87
C SER A 71 -16.68 5.83 -5.39
N ARG A 72 -17.46 6.45 -4.49
CA ARG A 72 -17.40 6.12 -3.06
C ARG A 72 -17.93 4.71 -2.79
N THR A 73 -19.03 4.31 -3.41
CA THR A 73 -19.54 2.94 -3.29
C THR A 73 -18.61 1.92 -3.93
N LEU A 74 -17.85 2.30 -4.97
CA LEU A 74 -16.76 1.48 -5.50
C LEU A 74 -15.63 1.30 -4.48
N VAL A 75 -15.22 2.37 -3.79
CA VAL A 75 -14.21 2.26 -2.72
C VAL A 75 -14.73 1.37 -1.59
N GLU A 76 -16.01 1.45 -1.24
CA GLU A 76 -16.63 0.55 -0.25
C GLU A 76 -16.66 -0.91 -0.71
N LEU A 77 -16.96 -1.16 -1.99
CA LEU A 77 -16.85 -2.49 -2.60
C LEU A 77 -15.42 -3.04 -2.48
N LEU A 78 -14.42 -2.23 -2.79
CA LEU A 78 -13.02 -2.63 -2.67
C LEU A 78 -12.64 -2.94 -1.22
N ARG A 79 -13.06 -2.10 -0.27
CA ARG A 79 -12.80 -2.32 1.17
C ARG A 79 -13.42 -3.62 1.68
N HIS A 80 -14.61 -3.99 1.20
CA HIS A 80 -15.23 -5.27 1.53
C HIS A 80 -14.33 -6.46 1.17
N PHE A 81 -13.59 -6.34 0.06
CA PHE A 81 -12.59 -7.33 -0.35
C PHE A 81 -11.18 -7.04 0.19
N ASN A 82 -11.09 -6.34 1.32
CA ASN A 82 -9.85 -5.95 1.99
C ASN A 82 -8.91 -5.10 1.11
N ILE A 83 -9.43 -4.26 0.21
CA ILE A 83 -8.62 -3.37 -0.64
C ILE A 83 -8.87 -1.92 -0.23
N ASN A 84 -7.87 -1.30 0.39
CA ASN A 84 -7.92 0.05 0.95
C ASN A 84 -7.17 1.05 0.06
N LEU A 85 -7.70 1.29 -1.15
CA LEU A 85 -7.14 2.29 -2.07
C LEU A 85 -7.75 3.68 -1.84
N PRO A 86 -6.96 4.76 -1.90
CA PRO A 86 -7.48 6.13 -1.89
C PRO A 86 -8.42 6.38 -3.06
N ILE A 87 -9.47 7.19 -2.85
CA ILE A 87 -10.43 7.53 -3.92
C ILE A 87 -9.74 8.28 -5.06
N GLU A 88 -8.70 9.06 -4.75
CA GLU A 88 -7.85 9.76 -5.71
C GLU A 88 -7.10 8.78 -6.63
N PHE A 89 -6.64 7.64 -6.10
CA PHE A 89 -5.99 6.60 -6.89
C PHE A 89 -6.98 5.96 -7.86
N VAL A 90 -8.17 5.59 -7.37
CA VAL A 90 -9.23 4.97 -8.18
C VAL A 90 -9.62 5.88 -9.34
N VAL A 91 -9.82 7.17 -9.06
CA VAL A 91 -10.26 8.15 -10.07
C VAL A 91 -9.17 8.54 -11.08
N SER A 92 -7.90 8.55 -10.66
CA SER A 92 -6.77 8.90 -11.54
C SER A 92 -6.43 7.80 -12.54
N HIS A 93 -6.60 6.53 -12.16
CA HIS A 93 -6.23 5.41 -13.03
C HIS A 93 -7.40 4.89 -13.87
N GLN A 94 -8.62 4.87 -13.31
CA GLN A 94 -9.88 4.43 -13.93
C GLN A 94 -9.91 2.95 -14.39
N THR A 95 -8.80 2.41 -14.85
CA THR A 95 -8.57 1.01 -15.21
C THR A 95 -7.33 0.50 -14.48
N PHE A 96 -7.50 -0.51 -13.64
CA PHE A 96 -6.42 -1.13 -12.86
C PHE A 96 -6.80 -2.54 -12.43
N GLN A 97 -5.78 -3.35 -12.15
CA GLN A 97 -5.93 -4.71 -11.64
C GLN A 97 -5.17 -4.87 -10.34
N VAL A 98 -5.88 -5.27 -9.29
CA VAL A 98 -5.33 -5.57 -7.97
C VAL A 98 -5.06 -7.06 -7.88
N TYR A 99 -3.81 -7.45 -7.64
CA TYR A 99 -3.39 -8.82 -7.39
C TYR A 99 -3.02 -8.96 -5.91
N LEU A 100 -3.92 -9.51 -5.10
CA LEU A 100 -3.69 -9.62 -3.65
C LEU A 100 -2.61 -10.66 -3.33
N THR A 101 -2.60 -11.78 -4.05
CA THR A 101 -1.56 -12.81 -3.94
C THR A 101 -0.20 -12.35 -4.48
N GLY A 102 -0.18 -11.35 -5.36
CA GLY A 102 1.03 -10.75 -5.91
C GLY A 102 1.45 -9.46 -5.22
N GLU A 103 0.72 -9.03 -4.18
CA GLU A 103 0.97 -7.80 -3.41
C GLU A 103 1.21 -6.56 -4.28
N LYS A 104 0.41 -6.42 -5.36
CA LYS A 104 0.52 -5.26 -6.26
C LYS A 104 -0.79 -4.83 -6.90
N VAL A 105 -0.83 -3.57 -7.32
CA VAL A 105 -1.82 -3.02 -8.27
C VAL A 105 -1.11 -2.69 -9.58
N VAL A 106 -1.64 -3.17 -10.70
CA VAL A 106 -1.16 -2.81 -12.03
C VAL A 106 -2.14 -1.80 -12.62
N ALA A 107 -1.67 -0.61 -12.96
CA ALA A 107 -2.48 0.43 -13.59
C ALA A 107 -1.72 1.02 -14.79
N GLY A 108 -2.23 0.75 -15.99
CA GLY A 108 -1.51 1.03 -17.24
C GLY A 108 -0.17 0.29 -17.28
N ASP A 109 0.92 1.03 -17.51
CA ASP A 109 2.28 0.50 -17.57
C ASP A 109 2.98 0.48 -16.19
N HIS A 110 2.31 0.92 -15.12
CA HIS A 110 2.90 1.04 -13.79
C HIS A 110 2.41 -0.06 -12.84
N GLU A 111 3.33 -0.58 -12.02
CA GLU A 111 3.02 -1.48 -10.91
C GLU A 111 3.23 -0.72 -9.59
N TYR A 112 2.20 -0.73 -8.74
CA TYR A 112 2.19 -0.13 -7.42
C TYR A 112 2.20 -1.24 -6.36
N PRO A 113 3.23 -1.33 -5.51
CA PRO A 113 3.24 -2.30 -4.42
C PRO A 113 2.13 -2.00 -3.41
N ILE A 114 1.51 -3.05 -2.87
CA ILE A 114 0.53 -2.97 -1.78
C ILE A 114 0.94 -3.89 -0.64
N ALA A 115 0.57 -3.53 0.58
CA ALA A 115 0.85 -4.35 1.76
C ALA A 115 -0.38 -4.40 2.66
N TYR A 116 -0.55 -5.51 3.38
CA TYR A 116 -1.64 -5.66 4.34
C TYR A 116 -1.33 -4.84 5.61
N ARG A 117 -2.12 -3.77 5.83
CA ARG A 117 -2.02 -2.79 6.92
C ARG A 117 -3.42 -2.36 7.34
N SER A 118 -3.62 -1.99 8.60
CA SER A 118 -4.91 -1.44 9.08
C SER A 118 -6.14 -2.25 8.61
N GLU A 119 -6.05 -3.58 8.70
CA GLU A 119 -7.11 -4.52 8.29
C GLU A 119 -7.41 -4.60 6.77
N GLY A 120 -6.53 -4.11 5.89
CA GLY A 120 -6.67 -4.30 4.43
C GLY A 120 -5.37 -4.04 3.64
N TYR A 121 -5.39 -4.25 2.33
CA TYR A 121 -4.27 -3.98 1.44
C TYR A 121 -4.25 -2.50 1.05
N GLU A 122 -3.17 -1.81 1.43
CA GLU A 122 -2.96 -0.38 1.19
C GLU A 122 -1.79 -0.18 0.22
N LEU A 123 -1.79 0.93 -0.53
CA LEU A 123 -0.62 1.35 -1.32
C LEU A 123 0.58 1.52 -0.40
N VAL A 124 1.68 0.87 -0.77
CA VAL A 124 2.98 1.21 -0.20
C VAL A 124 3.42 2.46 -0.93
N GLU A 125 3.30 3.63 -0.27
CA GLU A 125 4.01 4.81 -0.73
C GLU A 125 5.49 4.41 -0.83
N SER A 126 6.03 4.41 -2.05
CA SER A 126 7.48 4.39 -2.23
C SER A 126 7.98 5.68 -1.59
N VAL A 127 8.53 5.57 -0.38
CA VAL A 127 9.18 6.70 0.27
C VAL A 127 10.45 6.96 -0.54
N GLU A 128 10.34 7.79 -1.58
CA GLU A 128 11.49 8.38 -2.23
C GLU A 128 12.06 9.41 -1.25
N TRP A 129 12.91 8.94 -0.34
CA TRP A 129 13.68 9.84 0.51
C TRP A 129 14.63 10.63 -0.41
N MET A 130 14.36 11.92 -0.59
CA MET A 130 15.38 12.83 -1.10
C MET A 130 16.46 13.00 -0.02
N ILE A 131 17.43 12.09 -0.05
CA ILE A 131 18.58 12.13 0.85
C ILE A 131 19.61 13.09 0.26
N ALA A 132 20.03 14.09 1.04
CA ALA A 132 21.15 14.94 0.64
C ALA A 132 22.39 14.07 0.37
N SER A 133 23.12 14.34 -0.71
CA SER A 133 24.26 13.49 -1.12
C SER A 133 25.28 13.23 -0.01
N SER A 134 25.49 14.20 0.88
CA SER A 134 26.36 14.05 2.06
C SER A 134 25.87 13.01 3.07
N VAL A 135 24.56 12.81 3.19
CA VAL A 135 23.97 11.79 4.06
C VAL A 135 24.06 10.42 3.40
N LEU A 136 23.86 10.33 2.08
CA LEU A 136 24.03 9.09 1.32
C LEU A 136 25.47 8.56 1.43
N ASP A 137 26.48 9.45 1.30
CA ASP A 137 27.89 9.08 1.46
C ASP A 137 28.19 8.48 2.85
N VAL A 138 27.54 9.00 3.89
CA VAL A 138 27.68 8.47 5.27
C VAL A 138 27.02 7.10 5.39
N VAL A 139 25.82 6.92 4.83
CA VAL A 139 25.10 5.63 4.85
C VAL A 139 25.91 4.57 4.12
N LEU A 140 26.44 4.87 2.94
CA LEU A 140 27.27 3.94 2.16
C LEU A 140 28.54 3.54 2.90
N ARG A 141 29.22 4.51 3.53
CA ARG A 141 30.41 4.24 4.33
C ARG A 141 30.12 3.36 5.55
N LEU A 142 29.02 3.61 6.25
CA LEU A 142 28.61 2.79 7.40
C LEU A 142 28.21 1.38 6.96
N ALA A 143 27.49 1.24 5.84
CA ALA A 143 27.15 -0.05 5.28
C ALA A 143 28.39 -0.91 4.98
N GLU A 144 29.43 -0.29 4.39
CA GLU A 144 30.72 -0.94 4.16
C GLU A 144 31.44 -1.30 5.48
N GLU A 145 31.48 -0.38 6.45
CA GLU A 145 32.16 -0.58 7.74
C GLU A 145 31.54 -1.70 8.59
N PHE A 146 30.21 -1.86 8.52
CA PHE A 146 29.47 -2.85 9.29
C PHE A 146 29.12 -4.12 8.49
N GLU A 147 29.58 -4.24 7.24
CA GLU A 147 29.27 -5.36 6.33
C GLU A 147 27.75 -5.64 6.18
N VAL A 148 26.94 -4.58 6.15
CA VAL A 148 25.48 -4.64 5.98
C VAL A 148 25.05 -3.87 4.74
N THR A 149 23.78 -3.99 4.35
CA THR A 149 23.28 -3.19 3.22
C THR A 149 22.94 -1.75 3.66
N PRO A 150 23.05 -0.76 2.75
CA PRO A 150 22.61 0.62 3.01
C PRO A 150 21.17 0.71 3.52
N GLU A 151 20.27 -0.13 3.01
CA GLU A 151 18.88 -0.21 3.43
C GLU A 151 18.76 -0.62 4.89
N GLN A 152 19.55 -1.61 5.33
CA GLN A 152 19.56 -2.05 6.73
C GLN A 152 20.05 -0.93 7.67
N ILE A 153 21.01 -0.10 7.26
CA ILE A 153 21.46 1.07 8.04
C ILE A 153 20.32 2.09 8.19
N VAL A 154 19.61 2.38 7.09
CA VAL A 154 18.49 3.34 7.09
C VAL A 154 17.33 2.83 7.92
N GLU A 155 16.91 1.57 7.73
CA GLU A 155 15.82 0.94 8.48
C GLU A 155 16.13 0.90 9.98
N THR A 156 17.35 0.55 10.36
CA THR A 156 17.76 0.52 11.77
C THR A 156 17.76 1.91 12.40
N THR A 157 18.17 2.94 11.65
CA THR A 157 18.20 4.33 12.12
C THR A 157 16.79 4.90 12.25
N VAL A 158 15.94 4.69 11.25
CA VAL A 158 14.53 5.11 11.24
C VAL A 158 13.76 4.38 12.33
N GLY A 159 13.94 3.07 12.46
CA GLY A 159 13.34 2.26 13.53
C GLY A 159 13.76 2.73 14.92
N SER A 160 15.05 3.07 15.11
CA SER A 160 15.56 3.63 16.37
C SER A 160 14.98 5.02 16.65
N PHE A 161 14.82 5.87 15.64
CA PHE A 161 14.22 7.20 15.77
C PHE A 161 12.74 7.13 16.17
N TYR A 162 11.95 6.28 15.52
CA TYR A 162 10.55 6.07 15.91
C TYR A 162 10.41 5.43 17.29
N SER A 163 11.31 4.51 17.66
CA SER A 163 11.34 3.95 19.02
C SER A 163 11.63 5.04 20.06
N LEU A 164 12.56 5.95 19.77
CA LEU A 164 12.87 7.10 20.63
C LEU A 164 11.72 8.10 20.72
N LEU A 165 11.00 8.37 19.63
CA LEU A 165 9.80 9.20 19.63
C LEU A 165 8.67 8.57 20.45
N SER A 166 8.46 7.25 20.31
CA SER A 166 7.44 6.53 21.09
C SER A 166 7.75 6.52 22.59
N ILE A 167 9.02 6.32 22.96
CA ILE A 167 9.47 6.46 24.35
C ILE A 167 9.23 7.89 24.84
N ALA A 168 9.60 8.89 24.06
CA ALA A 168 9.45 10.28 24.47
C ALA A 168 7.98 10.72 24.62
N GLU A 169 7.07 10.22 23.79
CA GLU A 169 5.63 10.42 23.95
C GLU A 169 5.14 9.83 25.29
N GLU A 170 5.62 8.64 25.66
CA GLU A 170 5.33 8.01 26.97
C GLU A 170 5.84 8.86 28.15
N PHE A 171 6.91 9.62 27.96
CA PHE A 171 7.50 10.51 28.98
C PHE A 171 7.11 11.99 28.82
N GLU A 172 6.11 12.32 27.98
CA GLU A 172 5.66 13.70 27.69
C GLU A 172 6.80 14.65 27.26
N VAL A 173 7.86 14.10 26.64
CA VAL A 173 8.99 14.88 26.14
C VAL A 173 8.68 15.36 24.72
N ASP A 174 8.73 16.68 24.53
CA ASP A 174 8.49 17.28 23.22
C ASP A 174 9.49 16.76 22.17
N PRO A 175 9.03 16.34 20.97
CA PRO A 175 9.88 15.85 19.89
C PRO A 175 11.04 16.77 19.52
N GLU A 176 10.87 18.10 19.59
CA GLU A 176 11.95 19.06 19.33
C GLU A 176 13.05 18.96 20.38
N THR A 177 12.71 18.60 21.62
CA THR A 177 13.67 18.41 22.71
C THR A 177 14.53 17.17 22.48
N ILE A 178 13.95 16.08 21.97
CA ILE A 178 14.69 14.87 21.61
C ILE A 178 15.65 15.15 20.46
N ILE A 179 15.16 15.81 19.40
CA ILE A 179 15.95 16.16 18.22
C ILE A 179 17.09 17.09 18.63
N SER A 180 16.83 18.08 19.48
CA SER A 180 17.85 18.98 20.02
C SER A 180 18.91 18.22 20.84
N THR A 181 18.48 17.34 21.75
CA THR A 181 19.39 16.57 22.63
C THR A 181 20.24 15.58 21.83
N LEU A 182 19.65 14.87 20.86
CA LEU A 182 20.37 14.01 19.92
C LEU A 182 21.37 14.81 19.10
N THR A 183 20.96 15.96 18.58
CA THR A 183 21.84 16.85 17.81
C THR A 183 23.03 17.34 18.63
N GLU A 184 22.81 17.75 19.89
CA GLU A 184 23.88 18.16 20.80
C GLU A 184 24.81 16.99 21.17
N THR A 185 24.25 15.82 21.45
CA THR A 185 25.03 14.62 21.80
C THR A 185 25.91 14.16 20.64
N MET A 186 25.35 14.16 19.42
CA MET A 186 26.11 13.84 18.20
C MET A 186 27.20 14.87 17.92
N LYS A 187 26.92 16.17 18.13
CA LYS A 187 27.94 17.23 18.01
C LYS A 187 29.08 17.06 19.03
N GLN A 188 28.77 16.73 20.27
CA GLN A 188 29.78 16.50 21.30
C GLN A 188 30.63 15.26 20.99
N GLN A 189 30.02 14.16 20.56
CA GLN A 189 30.76 12.97 20.13
C GLN A 189 31.64 13.23 18.91
N TRP A 190 31.16 14.03 17.94
CA TRP A 190 31.96 14.43 16.78
C TRP A 190 33.18 15.27 17.19
N LEU A 191 33.01 16.20 18.12
CA LEU A 191 34.11 17.03 18.65
C LEU A 191 35.13 16.20 19.45
N LEU A 192 34.69 15.14 20.12
CA LEU A 192 35.55 14.23 20.87
C LEU A 192 36.27 13.20 19.96
N ALA A 193 35.67 12.83 18.83
CA ALA A 193 36.24 11.92 17.84
C ALA A 193 37.13 12.61 16.79
N SER A 194 37.10 13.94 16.73
CA SER A 194 37.97 14.72 15.83
C SER A 194 39.32 14.98 16.52
N PRO A 195 40.47 14.59 15.93
CA PRO A 195 41.76 14.98 16.48
C PRO A 195 41.92 16.51 16.41
N PRO A 196 42.64 17.14 17.36
CA PRO A 196 42.89 18.58 17.30
C PRO A 196 43.59 18.90 15.98
N ALA A 197 43.04 19.86 15.24
CA ALA A 197 43.67 20.36 14.03
C ALA A 197 45.04 20.96 14.40
N GLU A 198 46.11 20.36 13.89
CA GLU A 198 47.46 20.97 13.84
C GLU A 198 47.51 22.10 12.80
#